data_AF-A0A7S4FPZ3-F1
#
_entry.id   AF-A0A7S4FPZ3-F1
#
_cell.length_a   1.000
_cell.length_b   1.000
_cell.length_c   1.000
_cell.angle_alpha   90.00
_cell.angle_beta   90.00
_cell.angle_gamma   90.00
#
_symmetry.space_group_name_H-M   'P 1'
#
loop_
_entity.id
_entity.type
_entity.pdbx_description
1 polymer ?
#
loop_
_entity_poly.entity_id
_entity_poly.type
_entity_poly.pdbx_seq_one_letter_code
_entity_poly.pdbx_strand_id
1 'polypeptide(L)'
;IVAGPGSGKTRTIMARVKHLASRGVPLRKIVALTFSRKVALEMVKRDGTIGGERIVIKTFHSFGLSILRRFHKESNLMKDFMVVDQSKQLEIIRSILESGGQGRPPGPTSNSVVHGALSKQMTSQDAFKVLKWIMKKKGSGAEAKEFAHVEYGAIWERYEDVLHTQYNGVDFVDILSLVLKLLQTHPAILQDLKQRYQYYVVDEFQDVNN
;
A
#
# COMPACT_ATOMS: atom_id res chain seq x y z
N ILE A 1 -9.40 -14.09 -17.84
CA ILE A 1 -8.88 -15.39 -18.33
C ILE A 1 -8.58 -16.21 -17.10
N VAL A 2 -9.23 -17.36 -16.94
CA VAL A 2 -8.91 -18.31 -15.84
C VAL A 2 -8.03 -19.38 -16.47
N ALA A 3 -6.82 -19.57 -15.95
CA ALA A 3 -5.88 -20.57 -16.47
C ALA A 3 -5.03 -21.14 -15.33
N GLY A 4 -4.59 -22.40 -15.45
CA GLY A 4 -3.77 -23.06 -14.43
C GLY A 4 -2.31 -22.57 -14.42
N PRO A 5 -1.49 -23.00 -13.44
CA PRO A 5 -0.05 -22.75 -13.43
C PRO A 5 0.63 -23.22 -14.73
N GLY A 6 1.63 -22.49 -15.23
CA GLY A 6 2.38 -22.87 -16.44
C GLY A 6 1.66 -22.63 -17.78
N SER A 7 0.42 -22.16 -17.77
CA SER A 7 -0.42 -21.94 -18.97
C SER A 7 -0.05 -20.74 -19.86
N GLY A 8 1.06 -20.05 -19.55
CA GLY A 8 1.48 -18.87 -20.32
C GLY A 8 0.67 -17.61 -20.05
N LYS A 9 0.02 -17.46 -18.88
CA LYS A 9 -0.74 -16.25 -18.49
C LYS A 9 0.00 -14.95 -18.79
N THR A 10 1.24 -14.84 -18.34
CA THR A 10 2.10 -13.68 -18.59
C THR A 10 2.30 -13.41 -20.09
N ARG A 11 2.46 -14.45 -20.91
CA ARG A 11 2.55 -14.30 -22.38
C ARG A 11 1.24 -13.77 -22.96
N THR A 12 0.11 -14.25 -22.46
CA THR A 12 -1.23 -13.79 -22.86
C THR A 12 -1.49 -12.33 -22.46
N ILE A 13 -1.06 -11.92 -21.26
CA ILE A 13 -1.10 -10.52 -20.81
C ILE A 13 -0.33 -9.62 -21.80
N MET A 14 0.91 -9.98 -22.09
CA MET A 14 1.74 -9.18 -23.01
C MET A 14 1.21 -9.21 -24.44
N ALA A 15 0.69 -10.35 -24.91
CA ALA A 15 0.02 -10.44 -26.21
C ALA A 15 -1.21 -9.53 -26.28
N ARG A 16 -1.99 -9.42 -25.19
CA ARG A 16 -3.12 -8.50 -25.12
C ARG A 16 -2.67 -7.04 -25.20
N VAL A 17 -1.60 -6.66 -24.51
CA VAL A 17 -1.02 -5.31 -24.62
C VAL A 17 -0.58 -5.00 -26.05
N LYS A 18 0.16 -5.92 -26.68
CA LYS A 18 0.61 -5.79 -28.07
C LYS A 18 -0.57 -5.68 -29.06
N HIS A 19 -1.63 -6.44 -28.82
CA HIS A 19 -2.85 -6.39 -29.63
C HIS A 19 -3.60 -5.05 -29.48
N LEU A 20 -3.70 -4.49 -28.28
CA LEU A 20 -4.29 -3.16 -28.10
C LEU A 20 -3.46 -2.09 -28.82
N ALA A 21 -2.13 -2.17 -28.71
CA ALA A 21 -1.22 -1.25 -29.40
C ALA A 21 -1.38 -1.34 -30.92
N SER A 22 -1.47 -2.53 -31.50
CA SER A 22 -1.66 -2.71 -32.95
C SER A 22 -3.01 -2.21 -33.46
N ARG A 23 -4.00 -2.03 -32.57
CA ARG A 23 -5.29 -1.39 -32.87
C ARG A 23 -5.28 0.13 -32.68
N GLY A 24 -4.09 0.73 -32.49
CA GLY A 24 -3.91 2.18 -32.39
C GLY A 24 -4.08 2.73 -30.97
N VAL A 25 -4.17 1.89 -29.94
CA VAL A 25 -4.23 2.37 -28.54
C VAL A 25 -2.84 2.85 -28.11
N PRO A 26 -2.66 4.12 -27.69
CA PRO A 26 -1.38 4.60 -27.19
C PRO A 26 -0.91 3.83 -25.95
N LEU A 27 0.35 3.40 -25.87
CA LEU A 27 0.86 2.58 -24.76
C LEU A 27 0.68 3.25 -23.39
N ARG A 28 0.80 4.58 -23.33
CA ARG A 28 0.57 5.36 -22.11
C ARG A 28 -0.84 5.19 -21.51
N LYS A 29 -1.81 4.70 -22.30
CA LYS A 29 -3.19 4.42 -21.88
C LYS A 29 -3.41 3.00 -21.40
N ILE A 30 -2.39 2.14 -21.46
CA ILE A 30 -2.46 0.73 -21.07
C ILE A 30 -1.60 0.50 -19.83
N VAL A 31 -2.17 -0.13 -18.80
CA VAL A 31 -1.45 -0.56 -17.60
C VAL A 31 -1.53 -2.06 -17.47
N ALA A 32 -0.38 -2.73 -17.42
CA ALA A 32 -0.27 -4.14 -17.07
C ALA A 32 0.05 -4.28 -15.58
N LEU A 33 -0.83 -4.95 -14.83
CA LEU A 33 -0.73 -5.16 -13.39
C LEU A 33 -0.48 -6.62 -13.05
N THR A 34 0.30 -6.87 -12.02
CA THR A 34 0.54 -8.21 -11.45
C THR A 34 0.73 -8.12 -9.93
N PHE A 35 0.65 -9.24 -9.22
CA PHE A 35 0.95 -9.31 -7.79
C PHE A 35 2.45 -9.47 -7.52
N SER A 36 3.21 -10.10 -8.43
CA SER A 36 4.60 -10.45 -8.19
C SER A 36 5.57 -9.43 -8.77
N ARG A 37 6.47 -8.90 -7.92
CA ARG A 37 7.57 -8.05 -8.37
C ARG A 37 8.49 -8.77 -9.34
N LYS A 38 8.73 -10.08 -9.13
CA LYS A 38 9.53 -10.90 -10.04
C LYS A 38 8.89 -10.98 -11.43
N VAL A 39 7.58 -11.24 -11.48
CA VAL A 39 6.83 -11.29 -12.76
C VAL A 39 6.85 -9.94 -13.46
N ALA A 40 6.61 -8.84 -12.75
CA ALA A 40 6.69 -7.50 -13.34
C ALA A 40 8.07 -7.22 -13.95
N LEU A 41 9.16 -7.57 -13.24
CA LEU A 41 10.52 -7.41 -13.74
C LEU A 41 10.81 -8.29 -14.95
N GLU A 42 10.35 -9.53 -14.95
CA GLU A 42 10.50 -10.43 -16.11
C GLU A 42 9.73 -9.93 -17.33
N MET A 43 8.48 -9.45 -17.15
CA MET A 43 7.68 -8.84 -18.22
C MET A 43 8.39 -7.62 -18.82
N VAL A 44 8.93 -6.73 -17.97
CA VAL A 44 9.70 -5.55 -18.43
C VAL A 44 10.94 -5.96 -19.22
N LYS A 45 11.70 -6.95 -18.72
CA LYS A 45 12.93 -7.41 -19.37
C LYS A 45 12.67 -8.09 -20.73
N ARG A 46 11.58 -8.85 -20.85
CA ARG A 46 11.28 -9.63 -22.07
C ARG A 46 10.58 -8.81 -23.14
N ASP A 47 9.57 -8.03 -22.76
CA ASP A 47 8.61 -7.42 -23.69
C ASP A 47 8.19 -6.00 -23.25
N GLY A 48 9.02 -5.30 -22.46
CA GLY A 48 8.65 -4.03 -21.85
C GLY A 48 8.51 -2.84 -22.81
N THR A 49 8.78 -3.01 -24.09
CA THR A 49 8.73 -1.94 -25.10
C THR A 49 8.08 -2.40 -26.40
N ILE A 50 7.35 -1.49 -27.06
CA ILE A 50 6.80 -1.68 -28.41
C ILE A 50 7.16 -0.42 -29.21
N GLY A 51 7.89 -0.57 -30.32
CA GLY A 51 8.30 0.57 -31.15
C GLY A 51 9.19 1.60 -30.43
N GLY A 52 9.96 1.17 -29.42
CA GLY A 52 10.79 2.06 -28.59
C GLY A 52 10.04 2.74 -27.43
N GLU A 53 8.70 2.70 -27.42
CA GLU A 53 7.89 3.19 -26.31
C GLU A 53 7.77 2.14 -25.20
N ARG A 54 7.83 2.59 -23.93
CA ARG A 54 7.72 1.71 -22.75
C ARG A 54 6.26 1.42 -22.41
N ILE A 55 5.99 0.16 -22.06
CA ILE A 55 4.71 -0.27 -21.49
C ILE A 55 4.70 0.03 -19.99
N VAL A 56 3.56 0.50 -19.47
CA VAL A 56 3.38 0.65 -18.02
C VAL A 56 3.12 -0.72 -17.40
N ILE A 57 4.18 -1.38 -16.90
CA ILE A 57 4.11 -2.67 -16.21
C ILE A 57 4.46 -2.44 -14.73
N LYS A 58 3.54 -2.75 -13.83
CA LYS A 58 3.71 -2.50 -12.39
C LYS A 58 3.07 -3.61 -11.55
N THR A 59 3.51 -3.75 -10.30
CA THR A 59 2.68 -4.43 -9.31
C THR A 59 1.55 -3.52 -8.85
N PHE A 60 0.47 -4.06 -8.25
CA PHE A 60 -0.60 -3.25 -7.65
C PHE A 60 -0.04 -2.20 -6.68
N HIS A 61 0.84 -2.60 -5.76
CA HIS A 61 1.47 -1.67 -4.81
C HIS A 61 2.38 -0.65 -5.50
N SER A 62 3.14 -1.04 -6.53
CA SER A 62 3.99 -0.09 -7.27
C SER A 62 3.15 0.91 -8.07
N PHE A 63 1.97 0.52 -8.52
CA PHE A 63 1.00 1.39 -9.17
C PHE A 63 0.31 2.32 -8.18
N GLY A 64 -0.20 1.77 -7.06
CA GLY A 64 -0.79 2.55 -5.99
C GLY A 64 0.18 3.58 -5.42
N LEU A 65 1.42 3.19 -5.16
CA LEU A 65 2.47 4.12 -4.74
C LEU A 65 2.69 5.25 -5.77
N SER A 66 2.66 4.94 -7.07
CA SER A 66 2.78 5.98 -8.10
C SER A 66 1.60 6.96 -8.14
N ILE A 67 0.39 6.49 -7.80
CA ILE A 67 -0.79 7.34 -7.63
C ILE A 67 -0.62 8.24 -6.40
N LEU A 68 -0.28 7.67 -5.24
CA LEU A 68 -0.07 8.43 -4.00
C LEU A 68 1.03 9.48 -4.14
N ARG A 69 2.13 9.16 -4.84
CA ARG A 69 3.19 10.14 -5.13
C ARG A 69 2.70 11.31 -5.97
N ARG A 70 1.85 11.04 -6.96
CA ARG A 70 1.29 12.07 -7.84
C ARG A 70 0.30 12.97 -7.12
N PHE A 71 -0.53 12.38 -6.25
CA PHE A 71 -1.61 13.05 -5.54
C PHE A 71 -1.36 13.06 -4.03
N HIS A 72 -0.10 13.35 -3.64
CA HIS A 72 0.33 13.21 -2.26
C HIS A 72 -0.43 14.16 -1.33
N LYS A 73 -0.70 15.39 -1.79
CA LYS A 73 -1.43 16.40 -1.00
C LYS A 73 -2.86 15.94 -0.71
N GLU A 74 -3.55 15.45 -1.72
CA GLU A 74 -4.93 14.97 -1.64
C GLU A 74 -5.04 13.66 -0.85
N SER A 75 -3.92 12.95 -0.74
CA SER A 75 -3.77 11.76 0.10
C SER A 75 -3.34 12.10 1.54
N ASN A 76 -3.21 13.38 1.90
CA ASN A 76 -2.67 13.87 3.18
C ASN A 76 -1.26 13.34 3.49
N LEU A 77 -0.44 13.18 2.45
CA LEU A 77 0.95 12.75 2.54
C LEU A 77 1.89 13.90 2.15
N MET A 78 3.06 13.95 2.78
CA MET A 78 4.12 14.85 2.31
C MET A 78 4.72 14.30 1.01
N LYS A 79 5.34 15.16 0.20
CA LYS A 79 5.82 14.82 -1.15
C LYS A 79 6.80 13.64 -1.17
N ASP A 80 7.62 13.56 -0.14
CA ASP A 80 8.77 12.68 0.04
C ASP A 80 8.53 11.59 1.08
N PHE A 81 7.26 11.26 1.39
CA PHE A 81 6.91 10.22 2.37
C PHE A 81 7.68 8.91 2.14
N MET A 82 8.06 8.16 3.16
CA MET A 82 8.77 6.88 2.96
C MET A 82 7.83 5.69 3.03
N VAL A 83 8.17 4.61 2.32
CA VAL A 83 7.51 3.31 2.53
C VAL A 83 8.33 2.53 3.55
N VAL A 84 7.75 2.30 4.72
CA VAL A 84 8.41 1.68 5.86
C VAL A 84 8.29 0.16 5.76
N ASP A 85 9.42 -0.54 5.84
CA ASP A 85 9.47 -2.00 5.81
C ASP A 85 9.15 -2.62 7.18
N GLN A 86 8.96 -3.94 7.20
CA GLN A 86 8.59 -4.66 8.42
C GLN A 86 9.66 -4.54 9.53
N SER A 87 10.94 -4.42 9.17
CA SER A 87 12.03 -4.30 10.14
C SER A 87 11.91 -2.98 10.90
N LYS A 88 11.68 -1.87 10.19
CA LYS A 88 11.48 -0.56 10.80
C LYS A 88 10.15 -0.48 11.56
N GLN A 89 9.10 -1.14 11.09
CA GLN A 89 7.84 -1.24 11.84
C GLN A 89 8.03 -1.94 13.18
N LEU A 90 8.79 -3.05 13.21
CA LEU A 90 9.13 -3.74 14.46
C LEU A 90 9.93 -2.86 15.42
N GLU A 91 10.87 -2.06 14.90
CA GLU A 91 11.64 -1.10 15.69
C GLU A 91 10.74 -0.04 16.34
N ILE A 92 9.80 0.53 15.57
CA ILE A 92 8.82 1.50 16.10
C ILE A 92 7.99 0.87 17.21
N ILE A 93 7.44 -0.33 16.98
CA ILE A 93 6.62 -1.02 17.98
C ILE A 93 7.42 -1.34 19.25
N ARG A 94 8.67 -1.79 19.12
CA ARG A 94 9.55 -2.03 20.28
C ARG A 94 9.76 -0.77 21.10
N SER A 95 10.06 0.35 20.44
CA SER A 95 10.24 1.64 21.12
C SER A 95 8.98 2.10 21.85
N ILE A 96 7.80 1.88 21.27
CA ILE A 96 6.51 2.17 21.93
C ILE A 96 6.31 1.29 23.18
N LEU A 97 6.66 0.01 23.12
CA LEU A 97 6.54 -0.91 24.26
C LEU A 97 7.56 -0.59 25.36
N GLU A 98 8.80 -0.25 25.01
CA GLU A 98 9.88 0.08 25.97
C GLU A 98 9.61 1.37 26.73
N SER A 99 8.98 2.35 26.08
CA SER A 99 8.53 3.56 26.74
C SER A 99 7.29 3.35 27.63
N GLY A 100 6.73 2.14 27.69
CA GLY A 100 5.46 1.85 28.37
C GLY A 100 4.29 2.64 27.76
N GLY A 101 4.41 3.00 26.48
CA GLY A 101 3.58 3.98 25.78
C GLY A 101 3.54 5.37 26.42
N GLN A 102 4.49 5.69 27.31
CA GLN A 102 4.68 7.05 27.78
C GLN A 102 5.41 7.87 26.73
N GLY A 103 4.83 8.99 26.36
CA GLY A 103 5.41 9.93 25.42
C GLY A 103 4.32 10.79 24.81
N ARG A 104 4.55 12.10 24.75
CA ARG A 104 3.61 13.02 24.10
C ARG A 104 3.49 12.64 22.61
N PRO A 105 2.30 12.64 21.99
CA PRO A 105 2.18 12.73 20.54
C PRO A 105 2.98 13.93 20.03
N PRO A 106 3.81 13.78 18.98
CA PRO A 106 4.28 14.93 18.21
C PRO A 106 3.10 15.48 17.41
N GLY A 107 2.14 16.14 18.07
CA GLY A 107 0.94 16.67 17.44
C GLY A 107 -0.07 17.26 18.43
N PRO A 108 -1.00 18.12 17.97
CA PRO A 108 -1.93 18.86 18.83
C PRO A 108 -3.11 18.04 19.38
N THR A 109 -3.21 16.74 19.10
CA THR A 109 -4.38 15.93 19.47
C THR A 109 -4.08 14.84 20.51
N SER A 110 -4.72 15.01 21.67
CA SER A 110 -5.07 14.03 22.70
C SER A 110 -3.96 13.39 23.55
N ASN A 111 -3.76 14.02 24.72
CA ASN A 111 -2.94 13.59 25.85
C ASN A 111 -3.62 12.55 26.79
N SER A 112 -4.78 11.97 26.47
CA SER A 112 -5.63 11.38 27.53
C SER A 112 -5.94 9.87 27.47
N VAL A 113 -5.64 9.14 26.39
CA VAL A 113 -6.14 7.74 26.25
C VAL A 113 -5.05 6.67 26.32
N VAL A 114 -3.82 6.95 25.89
CA VAL A 114 -2.76 5.92 25.89
C VAL A 114 -2.28 5.57 27.31
N HIS A 115 -2.40 6.50 28.26
CA HIS A 115 -1.84 6.35 29.61
C HIS A 115 -2.48 5.24 30.47
N GLY A 116 -3.67 4.73 30.10
CA GLY A 116 -4.37 3.70 30.87
C GLY A 116 -4.41 2.29 30.26
N ALA A 117 -4.04 2.14 28.98
CA ALA A 117 -4.35 0.93 28.21
C ALA A 117 -3.19 -0.08 28.10
N LEU A 118 -1.95 0.34 28.33
CA LEU A 118 -0.81 -0.57 28.34
C LEU A 118 -0.66 -1.21 29.71
N SER A 119 -0.95 -2.50 29.77
CA SER A 119 -0.66 -3.29 30.96
C SER A 119 0.87 -3.36 31.13
N LYS A 120 1.34 -3.36 32.39
CA LYS A 120 2.77 -3.58 32.73
C LYS A 120 3.30 -4.95 32.26
N GLN A 121 2.51 -5.75 31.55
CA GLN A 121 2.84 -7.13 31.16
C GLN A 121 3.49 -7.24 29.78
N MET A 122 3.28 -6.27 28.87
CA MET A 122 3.86 -6.34 27.53
C MET A 122 5.31 -5.87 27.49
N THR A 123 6.15 -6.60 26.77
CA THR A 123 7.59 -6.30 26.63
C THR A 123 7.98 -6.13 25.16
N SER A 124 9.19 -5.65 24.87
CA SER A 124 9.72 -5.57 23.49
C SER A 124 9.70 -6.91 22.74
N GLN A 125 9.66 -8.03 23.46
CA GLN A 125 9.57 -9.37 22.87
C GLN A 125 8.20 -9.64 22.25
N ASP A 126 7.16 -8.92 22.68
CA ASP A 126 5.80 -9.04 22.13
C ASP A 126 5.58 -8.20 20.86
N ALA A 127 6.55 -7.36 20.48
CA ALA A 127 6.44 -6.46 19.33
C ALA A 127 6.04 -7.17 18.02
N PHE A 128 6.54 -8.40 17.81
CA PHE A 128 6.16 -9.18 16.63
C PHE A 128 4.69 -9.62 16.66
N LYS A 129 4.17 -10.00 17.82
CA LYS A 129 2.75 -10.38 17.98
C LYS A 129 1.85 -9.16 17.75
N VAL A 130 2.24 -8.00 18.29
CA VAL A 130 1.54 -6.73 18.10
C VAL A 130 1.52 -6.35 16.63
N LEU A 131 2.69 -6.29 15.99
CA LEU A 131 2.77 -5.91 14.57
C LEU A 131 1.95 -6.86 13.70
N LYS A 132 2.03 -8.17 13.96
CA LYS A 132 1.23 -9.17 13.22
C LYS A 132 -0.28 -8.93 13.40
N TRP A 133 -0.72 -8.55 14.60
CA TRP A 133 -2.13 -8.22 14.84
C TRP A 133 -2.54 -6.93 14.12
N ILE A 134 -1.71 -5.87 14.20
CA ILE A 134 -1.95 -4.60 13.49
C ILE A 134 -2.08 -4.84 12.00
N MET A 135 -1.10 -5.52 11.38
CA MET A 135 -1.11 -5.84 9.95
C MET A 135 -2.37 -6.63 9.55
N LYS A 136 -2.80 -7.59 10.38
CA LYS A 136 -4.01 -8.36 10.12
C LYS A 136 -5.27 -7.49 10.15
N LYS A 137 -5.40 -6.58 11.12
CA LYS A 137 -6.55 -5.69 11.26
C LYS A 137 -6.58 -4.61 10.18
N LYS A 138 -5.43 -4.01 9.90
CA LYS A 138 -5.24 -3.05 8.82
C LYS A 138 -5.55 -3.67 7.46
N GLY A 139 -5.09 -4.91 7.24
CA GLY A 139 -5.37 -5.68 6.03
C GLY A 139 -6.84 -6.08 5.85
N SER A 140 -7.65 -6.06 6.91
CA SER A 140 -9.12 -6.23 6.80
C SER A 140 -9.88 -4.91 6.62
N GLY A 141 -9.17 -3.80 6.40
CA GLY A 141 -9.76 -2.47 6.22
C GLY A 141 -10.18 -1.77 7.50
N ALA A 142 -9.81 -2.30 8.67
CA ALA A 142 -10.15 -1.65 9.94
C ALA A 142 -9.23 -0.47 10.23
N GLU A 143 -9.73 0.49 11.03
CA GLU A 143 -8.94 1.65 11.47
C GLU A 143 -8.54 1.54 12.95
N ALA A 144 -7.37 2.08 13.30
CA ALA A 144 -6.82 2.01 14.67
C ALA A 144 -7.80 2.50 15.75
N LYS A 145 -8.54 3.58 15.44
CA LYS A 145 -9.54 4.21 16.32
C LYS A 145 -10.68 3.27 16.74
N GLU A 146 -10.99 2.25 15.93
CA GLU A 146 -12.02 1.24 16.27
C GLU A 146 -11.59 0.35 17.44
N PHE A 147 -10.28 0.29 17.71
CA PHE A 147 -9.67 -0.57 18.71
C PHE A 147 -9.01 0.22 19.86
N ALA A 148 -9.22 1.54 19.95
CA ALA A 148 -8.55 2.39 20.94
C ALA A 148 -8.73 1.91 22.40
N HIS A 149 -9.81 1.18 22.69
CA HIS A 149 -10.12 0.64 24.02
C HIS A 149 -9.44 -0.70 24.34
N VAL A 150 -8.77 -1.34 23.39
CA VAL A 150 -7.97 -2.56 23.63
C VAL A 150 -6.50 -2.23 23.56
N GLU A 151 -5.70 -2.93 24.37
CA GLU A 151 -4.26 -2.68 24.53
C GLU A 151 -3.50 -2.59 23.20
N TYR A 152 -3.74 -3.53 22.28
CA TYR A 152 -3.10 -3.54 20.96
C TYR A 152 -3.56 -2.40 20.05
N GLY A 153 -4.78 -1.90 20.22
CA GLY A 153 -5.29 -0.77 19.45
C GLY A 153 -4.71 0.56 19.92
N ALA A 154 -4.49 0.73 21.23
CA ALA A 154 -3.74 1.89 21.75
C ALA A 154 -2.30 1.92 21.21
N ILE A 155 -1.63 0.76 21.13
CA ILE A 155 -0.30 0.66 20.48
C ILE A 155 -0.39 0.98 18.99
N TRP A 156 -1.45 0.54 18.31
CA TRP A 156 -1.66 0.83 16.90
C TRP A 156 -1.83 2.33 16.64
N GLU A 157 -2.67 3.03 17.40
CA GLU A 157 -2.82 4.48 17.25
C GLU A 157 -1.48 5.20 17.42
N ARG A 158 -0.69 4.79 18.42
CA ARG A 158 0.65 5.35 18.64
C ARG A 158 1.62 5.01 17.50
N TYR A 159 1.55 3.81 16.96
CA TYR A 159 2.35 3.40 15.80
C TYR A 159 2.04 4.26 14.58
N GLU A 160 0.76 4.49 14.26
CA GLU A 160 0.36 5.37 13.17
C GLU A 160 0.88 6.80 13.41
N ASP A 161 0.69 7.35 14.62
CA ASP A 161 1.21 8.68 14.97
C ASP A 161 2.72 8.80 14.74
N VAL A 162 3.52 7.85 15.26
CA VAL A 162 4.98 7.84 15.06
C VAL A 162 5.34 7.68 13.58
N LEU A 163 4.66 6.77 12.87
CA LEU A 163 4.87 6.52 11.45
C LEU A 163 4.67 7.79 10.63
N HIS A 164 3.56 8.50 10.83
CA HIS A 164 3.23 9.72 10.07
C HIS A 164 4.10 10.91 10.51
N THR A 165 4.28 11.13 11.80
CA THR A 165 4.89 12.38 12.32
C THR A 165 6.41 12.35 12.35
N GLN A 166 7.04 11.22 12.69
CA GLN A 166 8.50 11.13 12.83
C GLN A 166 9.16 10.61 11.56
N TYR A 167 8.50 9.67 10.87
CA TYR A 167 9.07 9.05 9.68
C TYR A 167 8.51 9.64 8.39
N ASN A 168 7.45 10.46 8.45
CA ASN A 168 6.72 10.84 7.24
C ASN A 168 6.42 9.58 6.41
N GLY A 169 5.98 8.52 7.10
CA GLY A 169 5.98 7.16 6.59
C GLY A 169 4.58 6.66 6.27
N VAL A 170 4.51 5.69 5.37
CA VAL A 170 3.38 4.77 5.23
C VAL A 170 3.93 3.35 5.18
N ASP A 171 3.15 2.36 5.58
CA ASP A 171 3.56 0.97 5.40
C ASP A 171 3.02 0.36 4.10
N PHE A 172 3.40 -0.89 3.84
CA PHE A 172 2.97 -1.58 2.62
C PHE A 172 1.46 -1.83 2.59
N VAL A 173 0.81 -2.03 3.75
CA VAL A 173 -0.62 -2.29 3.86
C VAL A 173 -1.42 -1.00 3.58
N ASP A 174 -0.87 0.16 3.93
CA ASP A 174 -1.46 1.48 3.64
C ASP A 174 -1.65 1.77 2.16
N ILE A 175 -0.75 1.29 1.30
CA ILE A 175 -0.67 1.80 -0.07
C ILE A 175 -2.00 1.64 -0.81
N LEU A 176 -2.66 0.49 -0.69
CA LEU A 176 -3.90 0.23 -1.41
C LEU A 176 -5.11 0.86 -0.71
N SER A 177 -5.15 0.88 0.62
CA SER A 177 -6.25 1.51 1.37
C SER A 177 -6.25 3.02 1.19
N LEU A 178 -5.09 3.67 1.19
CA LEU A 178 -4.95 5.11 0.92
C LEU A 178 -5.35 5.45 -0.51
N VAL A 179 -4.99 4.63 -1.50
CA VAL A 179 -5.46 4.83 -2.89
C VAL A 179 -6.97 4.69 -2.97
N LEU A 180 -7.56 3.66 -2.35
CA LEU A 180 -9.00 3.49 -2.34
C LEU A 180 -9.70 4.70 -1.72
N LYS A 181 -9.25 5.14 -0.54
CA LYS A 181 -9.75 6.33 0.15
C LYS A 181 -9.62 7.58 -0.70
N LEU A 182 -8.46 7.79 -1.35
CA LEU A 182 -8.24 8.91 -2.27
C LEU A 182 -9.28 8.92 -3.39
N LEU A 183 -9.49 7.78 -4.07
CA LEU A 183 -10.40 7.69 -5.20
C LEU A 183 -11.88 7.82 -4.80
N GLN A 184 -12.24 7.37 -3.60
CA GLN A 184 -13.59 7.52 -3.06
C GLN A 184 -13.88 8.97 -2.66
N THR A 185 -12.89 9.67 -2.10
CA THR A 185 -13.04 11.04 -1.58
C THR A 185 -12.79 12.12 -2.64
N HIS A 186 -12.07 11.81 -3.72
CA HIS A 186 -11.74 12.75 -4.79
C HIS A 186 -12.16 12.22 -6.17
N PRO A 187 -13.46 12.30 -6.54
CA PRO A 187 -13.97 11.79 -7.82
C PRO A 187 -13.27 12.38 -9.05
N ALA A 188 -12.80 13.63 -8.98
CA ALA A 188 -12.06 14.25 -10.08
C ALA A 188 -10.73 13.53 -10.37
N ILE A 189 -10.03 13.03 -9.34
CA ILE A 189 -8.80 12.24 -9.49
C ILE A 189 -9.11 10.89 -10.14
N LEU A 190 -10.21 10.25 -9.73
CA LEU A 190 -10.66 9.02 -10.37
C LEU A 190 -10.95 9.23 -11.86
N GLN A 191 -11.58 10.34 -12.23
CA GLN A 191 -11.83 10.68 -13.63
C GLN A 191 -10.54 10.94 -14.41
N ASP A 192 -9.58 11.70 -13.86
CA ASP A 192 -8.26 11.89 -14.48
C ASP A 192 -7.54 10.55 -14.72
N LEU A 193 -7.57 9.65 -13.74
CA LEU A 193 -6.95 8.32 -13.87
C LEU A 193 -7.65 7.45 -14.91
N LYS A 194 -8.99 7.48 -15.00
CA LYS A 194 -9.76 6.78 -16.05
C LYS A 194 -9.48 7.32 -17.44
N GLN A 195 -9.28 8.62 -17.58
CA GLN A 195 -8.92 9.23 -18.86
C GLN A 195 -7.48 8.89 -19.26
N ARG A 196 -6.56 8.91 -18.30
CA ARG A 196 -5.16 8.57 -18.48
C ARG A 196 -4.96 7.10 -18.84
N TYR A 197 -5.58 6.20 -18.09
CA TYR A 197 -5.46 4.76 -18.25
C TYR A 197 -6.82 4.18 -18.63
N GLN A 198 -6.97 3.85 -19.91
CA GLN A 198 -8.22 3.33 -20.47
C GLN A 198 -8.28 1.81 -20.45
N TYR A 199 -7.12 1.15 -20.43
CA TYR A 199 -7.03 -0.30 -20.44
C TYR A 199 -6.18 -0.80 -19.28
N TYR A 200 -6.77 -1.65 -18.45
CA TYR A 200 -6.09 -2.38 -17.39
C TYR A 200 -6.00 -3.85 -17.79
N VAL A 201 -4.80 -4.39 -17.80
CA VAL A 201 -4.53 -5.81 -18.09
C VAL A 201 -3.94 -6.42 -16.84
N VAL A 202 -4.68 -7.28 -16.16
CA VAL A 202 -4.32 -7.80 -14.83
C VAL A 202 -3.96 -9.27 -14.91
N ASP A 203 -2.75 -9.61 -14.45
CA ASP A 203 -2.29 -10.98 -14.23
C ASP A 203 -2.69 -11.46 -12.83
N GLU A 204 -2.87 -12.78 -12.68
CA GLU A 204 -3.16 -13.43 -11.40
C GLU A 204 -4.38 -12.84 -10.64
N PHE A 205 -5.48 -12.55 -11.36
CA PHE A 205 -6.68 -11.96 -10.76
C PHE A 205 -7.29 -12.82 -9.62
N GLN A 206 -6.97 -14.12 -9.56
CA GLN A 206 -7.42 -14.98 -8.46
C GLN A 206 -6.76 -14.67 -7.11
N ASP A 207 -5.65 -13.92 -7.10
CA ASP A 207 -4.93 -13.52 -5.87
C ASP A 207 -5.42 -12.15 -5.36
N VAL A 208 -6.49 -11.59 -5.94
CA VAL A 208 -7.12 -10.35 -5.48
C VAL A 208 -7.90 -10.64 -4.20
N ASN A 209 -7.48 -10.01 -3.10
CA ASN A 209 -8.25 -9.96 -1.85
C ASN A 209 -9.37 -8.91 -1.98
N ASN A 210 -10.51 -9.16 -1.32
CA ASN A 210 -11.58 -8.17 -1.14
C ASN A 210 -11.18 -7.10 -0.12
#